data_AF-A0A3C2AZN9-F1
#
_entry.id   AF-A0A3C2AZN9-F1
#
_cell.length_a   1.000
_cell.length_b   1.000
_cell.length_c   1.000
_cell.angle_alpha   90.00
_cell.angle_beta   90.00
_cell.angle_gamma   90.00
#
_symmetry.space_group_name_H-M   'P 1'
#
loop_
_entity.id
_entity.type
_entity.pdbx_description
1 polymer ?
#
loop_
_entity_poly.entity_id
_entity_poly.type
_entity_poly.pdbx_seq_one_letter_code
_entity_poly.pdbx_strand_id
1 'polypeptide(L)'
;MRRGLDLHDSAAVADLAREVDLEVGESGVMVDGVEATAAIRSPEVTAAVSAVAANSGVRAEMRARQQAWAMVRGGGVIEGRDIGSVVFPDAQLKLYLTASPRTRAERRVAEAGGDVDEIERAIAARDHYDSTRADSPLTADHGPTVVDTTGMGVDAVLDHILGLLEATS
;
A
#
# COMPACT_ATOMS: atom_id res chain seq x y z
N MET A 1 13.44 -8.69 -11.10
CA MET A 1 14.12 -9.89 -10.56
C MET A 1 14.18 -11.01 -11.60
N ARG A 2 13.06 -11.65 -12.01
CA ARG A 2 13.08 -12.71 -13.05
C ARG A 2 13.70 -12.30 -14.39
N ARG A 3 13.48 -11.04 -14.81
CA ARG A 3 14.05 -10.48 -16.06
C ARG A 3 15.48 -9.96 -15.91
N GLY A 4 16.13 -10.12 -14.75
CA GLY A 4 17.52 -9.73 -14.52
C GLY A 4 17.83 -8.23 -14.63
N LEU A 5 16.81 -7.36 -14.67
CA LEU A 5 16.98 -5.91 -14.76
C LEU A 5 17.65 -5.33 -13.51
N ASP A 6 18.53 -4.36 -13.72
CA ASP A 6 19.00 -3.48 -12.68
C ASP A 6 17.84 -2.62 -12.17
N LEU A 7 17.55 -2.70 -10.87
CA LEU A 7 16.46 -1.95 -10.24
C LEU A 7 16.74 -0.45 -10.16
N HIS A 8 18.00 -0.04 -10.37
CA HIS A 8 18.41 1.36 -10.41
C HIS A 8 18.31 1.97 -11.81
N ASP A 9 18.12 1.16 -12.86
CA ASP A 9 17.80 1.67 -14.19
C ASP A 9 16.33 2.11 -14.22
N SER A 10 16.12 3.39 -13.93
CA SER A 10 14.77 3.94 -13.78
C SER A 10 13.97 3.86 -15.08
N ALA A 11 14.60 3.97 -16.24
CA ALA A 11 13.90 3.88 -17.52
C ALA A 11 13.46 2.43 -17.78
N ALA A 12 14.38 1.47 -17.67
CA ALA A 12 14.08 0.07 -17.92
C ALA A 12 13.00 -0.48 -16.96
N VAL A 13 13.03 -0.08 -15.69
CA VAL A 13 12.04 -0.51 -14.70
C VAL A 13 10.66 0.11 -14.98
N ALA A 14 10.60 1.38 -15.41
CA ALA A 14 9.34 2.03 -15.77
C ALA A 14 8.73 1.43 -17.05
N ASP A 15 9.57 1.09 -18.03
CA ASP A 15 9.14 0.43 -19.27
C ASP A 15 8.56 -0.96 -18.97
N LEU A 16 9.25 -1.74 -18.12
CA LEU A 16 8.73 -3.02 -17.68
C LEU A 16 7.39 -2.89 -16.96
N ALA A 17 7.22 -1.88 -16.10
CA ALA A 17 5.95 -1.67 -15.39
C ALA A 17 4.78 -1.42 -16.35
N ARG A 18 5.02 -0.81 -17.52
CA ARG A 18 4.01 -0.60 -18.57
C ARG A 18 3.71 -1.86 -19.37
N GLU A 19 4.72 -2.70 -19.60
CA GLU A 19 4.60 -3.92 -20.41
C GLU A 19 4.00 -5.10 -19.65
N VAL A 20 4.21 -5.17 -18.34
CA VAL A 20 3.74 -6.30 -17.53
C VAL A 20 2.22 -6.36 -17.52
N ASP A 21 1.72 -7.55 -17.78
CA ASP A 21 0.32 -7.87 -17.54
C ASP A 21 0.11 -8.16 -16.05
N LEU A 22 -0.73 -7.35 -15.39
CA LEU A 22 -0.95 -7.41 -13.96
C LEU A 22 -2.45 -7.53 -13.69
N GLU A 23 -2.86 -8.65 -13.14
CA GLU A 23 -4.24 -8.87 -12.72
C GLU A 23 -4.30 -8.97 -11.20
N VAL A 24 -5.20 -8.19 -10.59
CA VAL A 24 -5.46 -8.20 -9.15
C VAL A 24 -6.95 -8.46 -8.94
N GLY A 25 -7.26 -9.58 -8.30
CA GLY A 25 -8.63 -10.02 -8.05
C GLY A 25 -8.77 -10.79 -6.73
N GLU A 26 -9.97 -11.30 -6.49
CA GLU A 26 -10.30 -12.03 -5.25
C GLU A 26 -9.46 -13.31 -5.08
N SER A 27 -9.11 -13.96 -6.19
CA SER A 27 -8.28 -15.17 -6.21
C SER A 27 -6.78 -14.90 -6.06
N GLY A 28 -6.36 -13.63 -5.98
CA GLY A 28 -4.96 -13.25 -5.81
C GLY A 28 -4.42 -12.34 -6.92
N VAL A 29 -3.10 -12.44 -7.13
CA VAL A 29 -2.33 -11.60 -8.06
C VAL A 29 -1.66 -12.47 -9.13
N MET A 30 -1.88 -12.12 -10.40
CA MET A 30 -1.21 -12.72 -11.55
C MET A 30 -0.27 -11.70 -12.20
N VAL A 31 0.91 -12.15 -12.60
CA VAL A 31 1.92 -11.33 -13.30
C VAL A 31 2.38 -12.08 -14.55
N ASP A 32 2.16 -11.52 -15.73
CA ASP A 32 2.44 -12.16 -17.02
C ASP A 32 1.85 -13.59 -17.10
N GLY A 33 0.62 -13.76 -16.62
CA GLY A 33 -0.06 -15.06 -16.56
C GLY A 33 0.46 -16.04 -15.51
N VAL A 34 1.38 -15.62 -14.63
CA VAL A 34 1.94 -16.45 -13.55
C VAL A 34 1.36 -16.05 -12.19
N GLU A 35 0.89 -17.04 -11.43
CA GLU A 35 0.45 -16.86 -10.04
C GLU A 35 1.58 -16.28 -9.18
N ALA A 36 1.32 -15.16 -8.52
CA ALA A 36 2.31 -14.38 -7.81
C ALA A 36 1.94 -14.05 -6.36
N THR A 37 0.75 -14.42 -5.87
CA THR A 37 0.19 -14.01 -4.56
C THR A 37 1.11 -14.33 -3.39
N ALA A 38 1.73 -15.51 -3.38
CA ALA A 38 2.71 -15.86 -2.35
C ALA A 38 4.07 -15.20 -2.62
N ALA A 39 4.51 -15.20 -3.89
CA ALA A 39 5.83 -14.73 -4.29
C ALA A 39 6.04 -13.23 -4.01
N ILE A 40 5.03 -12.39 -4.21
CA ILE A 40 5.12 -10.94 -3.95
C ILE A 40 5.33 -10.60 -2.47
N ARG A 41 5.09 -11.57 -1.56
CA ARG A 41 5.30 -11.42 -0.11
C ARG A 41 6.65 -11.96 0.35
N SER A 42 7.51 -12.40 -0.56
CA SER A 42 8.82 -12.96 -0.21
C SER A 42 9.75 -11.89 0.38
N PRO A 43 10.75 -12.28 1.19
CA PRO A 43 11.78 -11.36 1.69
C PRO A 43 12.54 -10.64 0.55
N GLU A 44 12.78 -11.34 -0.56
CA GLU A 44 13.46 -10.79 -1.74
C GLU A 44 12.66 -9.64 -2.36
N VAL A 45 11.35 -9.82 -2.55
CA VAL A 45 10.47 -8.77 -3.07
C VAL A 45 10.34 -7.62 -2.06
N THR A 46 10.23 -7.94 -0.78
CA THR A 46 10.14 -6.95 0.30
C THR A 46 11.39 -6.06 0.36
N ALA A 47 12.58 -6.63 0.11
CA ALA A 47 13.82 -5.86 0.06
C ALA A 47 13.92 -4.98 -1.20
N ALA A 48 13.37 -5.43 -2.33
CA ALA A 48 13.45 -4.73 -3.62
C ALA A 48 12.39 -3.62 -3.79
N VAL A 49 11.22 -3.74 -3.14
CA VAL A 49 10.05 -2.90 -3.43
C VAL A 49 10.31 -1.41 -3.20
N SER A 50 11.13 -1.05 -2.20
CA SER A 50 11.43 0.37 -1.91
C SER A 50 12.13 1.07 -3.07
N ALA A 51 13.08 0.39 -3.74
CA ALA A 51 13.80 0.95 -4.89
C ALA A 51 12.85 1.14 -6.08
N VAL A 52 12.03 0.14 -6.37
CA VAL A 52 11.07 0.17 -7.48
C VAL A 52 9.97 1.21 -7.23
N ALA A 53 9.44 1.29 -6.00
CA ALA A 53 8.39 2.23 -5.63
C ALA A 53 8.86 3.70 -5.57
N ALA A 54 10.17 3.95 -5.54
CA ALA A 54 10.74 5.29 -5.65
C ALA A 54 10.81 5.80 -7.11
N ASN A 55 10.61 4.92 -8.10
CA ASN A 55 10.64 5.28 -9.51
C ASN A 55 9.35 6.00 -9.93
N SER A 56 9.46 7.25 -10.39
CA SER A 56 8.31 8.09 -10.77
C SER A 56 7.52 7.54 -11.96
N GLY A 57 8.17 6.89 -12.92
CA GLY A 57 7.53 6.24 -14.06
C GLY A 57 6.67 5.04 -13.64
N VAL A 58 7.20 4.21 -12.73
CA VAL A 58 6.44 3.10 -12.12
C VAL A 58 5.23 3.64 -11.35
N ARG A 59 5.45 4.69 -10.53
CA ARG A 59 4.36 5.31 -9.76
C ARG A 59 3.26 5.84 -10.68
N ALA A 60 3.62 6.52 -11.78
CA ALA A 60 2.66 7.02 -12.75
C ALA A 60 1.81 5.90 -13.36
N GLU A 61 2.44 4.81 -13.77
CA GLU A 61 1.75 3.64 -14.32
C GLU A 61 0.83 2.98 -13.29
N MET A 62 1.31 2.76 -12.06
CA MET A 62 0.50 2.15 -11.00
C MET A 62 -0.71 3.01 -10.62
N ARG A 63 -0.57 4.34 -10.63
CA ARG A 63 -1.71 5.25 -10.42
C ARG A 63 -2.76 5.10 -11.52
N ALA A 64 -2.33 5.10 -12.78
CA ALA A 64 -3.25 4.95 -13.92
C ALA A 64 -4.02 3.62 -13.83
N ARG A 65 -3.34 2.51 -13.48
CA ARG A 65 -3.98 1.20 -13.29
C ARG A 65 -4.99 1.18 -12.15
N GLN A 66 -4.65 1.77 -11.00
CA GLN A 66 -5.56 1.86 -9.85
C GLN A 66 -6.83 2.65 -10.19
N GLN A 67 -6.68 3.80 -10.88
CA GLN A 67 -7.81 4.62 -11.33
C GLN A 67 -8.70 3.86 -12.32
N ALA A 68 -8.10 3.18 -13.31
CA ALA A 68 -8.85 2.35 -14.26
C ALA A 68 -9.61 1.21 -13.56
N TRP A 69 -8.97 0.53 -12.59
CA TRP A 69 -9.58 -0.54 -11.82
C TRP A 69 -10.82 -0.07 -11.06
N ALA A 70 -10.75 1.09 -10.40
CA ALA A 70 -11.88 1.66 -9.68
C ALA A 70 -13.01 2.09 -10.62
N MET A 71 -12.68 2.70 -11.75
CA MET A 71 -13.66 3.16 -12.75
C MET A 71 -14.46 2.00 -13.34
N VAL A 72 -13.81 0.90 -13.71
CA VAL A 72 -14.48 -0.30 -14.26
C VAL A 72 -15.46 -0.92 -13.26
N ARG A 73 -15.16 -0.82 -11.96
CA ARG A 73 -15.97 -1.40 -10.88
C ARG A 73 -17.02 -0.46 -10.30
N GLY A 74 -17.03 0.81 -10.72
CA GLY A 74 -17.93 1.82 -10.16
C GLY A 74 -17.56 2.26 -8.74
N GLY A 75 -16.30 2.09 -8.33
CA GLY A 75 -15.80 2.41 -7.00
C GLY A 75 -15.05 1.24 -6.35
N GLY A 76 -14.60 1.45 -5.10
CA GLY A 76 -13.96 0.40 -4.30
C GLY A 76 -13.28 0.93 -3.05
N VAL A 77 -12.92 0.00 -2.16
CA VAL A 77 -12.03 0.27 -1.02
C VAL A 77 -10.60 0.01 -1.51
N ILE A 78 -9.75 1.03 -1.45
CA ILE A 78 -8.39 0.97 -1.99
C ILE A 78 -7.42 1.34 -0.88
N GLU A 79 -6.47 0.44 -0.61
CA GLU A 79 -5.44 0.60 0.41
C GLU A 79 -4.11 1.02 -0.24
N GLY A 80 -3.41 1.96 0.38
CA GLY A 80 -2.07 2.38 -0.04
C GLY A 80 -1.60 3.61 0.75
N ARG A 81 -0.44 4.15 0.39
CA ARG A 81 0.19 5.26 1.12
C ARG A 81 -0.32 6.64 0.69
N ASP A 82 -0.60 6.80 -0.59
CA ASP A 82 -0.90 8.07 -1.26
C ASP A 82 -2.25 8.03 -2.00
N ILE A 83 -3.13 7.10 -1.60
CA ILE A 83 -4.44 6.91 -2.24
C ILE A 83 -5.29 8.19 -2.14
N GLY A 84 -5.54 8.69 -0.94
CA GLY A 84 -6.41 9.86 -0.75
C GLY A 84 -5.78 11.21 -1.08
N SER A 85 -4.46 11.27 -1.28
CA SER A 85 -3.74 12.52 -1.60
C SER A 85 -3.38 12.64 -3.08
N VAL A 86 -3.09 11.52 -3.76
CA VAL A 86 -2.58 11.52 -5.14
C VAL A 86 -3.46 10.69 -6.08
N VAL A 87 -3.86 9.48 -5.68
CA VAL A 87 -4.56 8.56 -6.61
C VAL A 87 -6.04 8.92 -6.78
N PHE A 88 -6.72 9.16 -5.66
CA PHE A 88 -8.13 9.53 -5.57
C PHE A 88 -8.29 10.71 -4.61
N PRO A 89 -7.86 11.92 -5.00
CA PRO A 89 -8.01 13.13 -4.19
C PRO A 89 -9.48 13.51 -3.96
N ASP A 90 -10.42 12.98 -4.76
CA ASP A 90 -11.85 13.22 -4.60
C ASP A 90 -12.59 12.00 -4.00
N ALA A 91 -11.87 11.08 -3.34
CA ALA A 91 -12.48 9.94 -2.65
C ALA A 91 -13.50 10.41 -1.60
N GLN A 92 -14.67 9.76 -1.57
CA GLN A 92 -15.76 10.09 -0.65
C GLN A 92 -15.33 10.03 0.81
N LEU A 93 -14.55 9.01 1.19
CA LEU A 93 -13.98 8.85 2.51
C LEU A 93 -12.49 8.56 2.40
N LYS A 94 -11.68 9.32 3.12
CA LYS A 94 -10.22 9.15 3.19
C LYS A 94 -9.83 8.83 4.62
N LEU A 95 -9.16 7.70 4.82
CA LEU A 95 -8.75 7.23 6.14
C LEU A 95 -7.24 7.13 6.23
N TYR A 96 -6.69 7.53 7.36
CA TYR A 96 -5.32 7.25 7.73
C TYR A 96 -5.34 6.36 8.97
N LEU A 97 -5.23 5.05 8.74
CA LEU A 97 -5.18 4.08 9.83
C LEU A 97 -3.79 4.10 10.47
N THR A 98 -3.75 4.36 11.76
CA THR A 98 -2.51 4.32 12.55
C THR A 98 -2.66 3.34 13.71
N ALA A 99 -1.52 2.94 14.27
CA ALA A 99 -1.40 2.20 15.51
C ALA A 99 0.03 2.32 16.00
N SER A 100 0.24 2.14 17.31
CA SER A 100 1.60 2.10 17.85
C SER A 100 2.48 1.06 17.11
N PRO A 101 3.78 1.34 16.89
CA PRO A 101 4.70 0.37 16.29
C PRO A 101 4.66 -0.99 17.00
N ARG A 102 4.59 -0.96 18.33
CA ARG A 102 4.43 -2.15 19.17
C ARG A 102 3.19 -2.96 18.82
N THR A 103 2.01 -2.34 18.80
CA THR A 103 0.75 -3.03 18.46
C THR A 103 0.81 -3.63 17.05
N ARG A 104 1.42 -2.93 16.09
CA ARG A 104 1.58 -3.47 14.73
C ARG A 104 2.56 -4.64 14.68
N ALA A 105 3.62 -4.61 15.46
CA ALA A 105 4.57 -5.71 15.58
C ALA A 105 3.91 -6.95 16.22
N GLU A 106 3.15 -6.77 17.30
CA GLU A 106 2.41 -7.84 17.97
C GLU A 106 1.39 -8.51 17.03
N ARG A 107 0.61 -7.70 16.28
CA ARG A 107 -0.31 -8.22 15.25
C ARG A 107 0.41 -9.04 14.18
N ARG A 108 1.53 -8.52 13.67
CA ARG A 108 2.36 -9.20 12.66
C ARG A 108 2.90 -10.54 13.16
N VAL A 109 3.35 -10.60 14.41
CA VAL A 109 3.82 -11.84 15.04
C VAL A 109 2.67 -12.82 15.23
N ALA A 110 1.47 -12.36 15.60
CA ALA A 110 0.30 -13.23 15.68
C ALA A 110 -0.09 -13.83 14.32
N GLU A 111 0.12 -13.10 13.22
CA GLU A 111 -0.21 -13.56 11.86
C GLU A 111 0.85 -14.48 11.24
N ALA A 112 2.14 -14.18 11.44
CA ALA A 112 3.25 -14.80 10.69
C ALA A 112 4.39 -15.33 11.56
N GLY A 113 4.32 -15.17 12.89
CA GLY A 113 5.41 -15.44 13.81
C GLY A 113 6.54 -14.40 13.76
N GLY A 114 7.58 -14.62 14.56
CA GLY A 114 8.77 -13.77 14.62
C GLY A 114 8.99 -13.11 15.98
N ASP A 115 10.06 -12.31 16.06
CA ASP A 115 10.41 -11.54 17.25
C ASP A 115 9.74 -10.15 17.21
N VAL A 116 9.01 -9.81 18.27
CA VAL A 116 8.23 -8.56 18.32
C VAL A 116 9.16 -7.34 18.27
N ASP A 117 10.31 -7.37 18.95
CA ASP A 117 11.21 -6.22 19.05
C ASP A 117 11.97 -5.98 17.73
N GLU A 118 12.33 -7.04 17.00
CA GLU A 118 12.88 -6.94 15.64
C GLU A 118 11.86 -6.36 14.66
N ILE A 119 10.63 -6.89 14.67
CA ILE A 119 9.57 -6.42 13.77
C ILE A 119 9.18 -4.98 14.08
N GLU A 120 9.11 -4.60 15.36
CA GLU A 120 8.84 -3.23 15.79
C GLU A 120 9.89 -2.25 15.23
N ARG A 121 11.18 -2.58 15.36
CA ARG A 121 12.27 -1.76 14.79
C ARG A 121 12.17 -1.66 13.27
N ALA A 122 11.86 -2.76 12.59
CA ALA A 122 11.71 -2.77 11.13
C ALA A 122 10.52 -1.90 10.67
N ILE A 123 9.38 -1.98 11.37
CA ILE A 123 8.20 -1.15 11.12
C ILE A 123 8.54 0.33 11.33
N ALA A 124 9.17 0.69 12.45
CA ALA A 124 9.53 2.07 12.76
C ALA A 124 10.50 2.66 11.71
N ALA A 125 11.50 1.89 11.28
CA ALA A 125 12.43 2.31 10.24
C ALA A 125 11.72 2.55 8.89
N ARG A 126 10.79 1.64 8.52
CA ARG A 126 10.00 1.79 7.28
C ARG A 126 9.11 3.03 7.33
N ASP A 127 8.42 3.27 8.44
CA ASP A 127 7.53 4.43 8.55
C ASP A 127 8.31 5.76 8.54
N HIS A 128 9.49 5.79 9.15
CA HIS A 128 10.38 6.95 9.05
C HIS A 128 10.81 7.20 7.60
N TYR A 129 11.17 6.14 6.87
CA TYR A 129 11.48 6.26 5.45
C TYR A 129 10.25 6.71 4.64
N ASP A 130 9.06 6.15 4.84
CA ASP A 130 7.82 6.53 4.14
C ASP A 130 7.42 8.00 4.38
N SER A 131 7.53 8.49 5.62
CA SER A 131 7.14 9.85 6.01
C SER A 131 8.10 10.96 5.56
N THR A 132 9.34 10.61 5.19
CA THR A 132 10.38 11.57 4.80
C THR A 132 10.65 11.63 3.29
N ARG A 133 9.92 10.86 2.48
CA ARG A 133 10.06 10.90 1.00
C ARG A 133 9.56 12.22 0.42
N ALA A 134 10.32 12.76 -0.53
CA ALA A 134 10.00 14.02 -1.22
C ALA A 134 8.76 13.91 -2.15
N ASP A 135 8.45 12.72 -2.66
CA ASP A 135 7.31 12.48 -3.56
C ASP A 135 6.07 12.08 -2.75
N SER A 136 5.09 12.99 -2.70
CA SER A 136 3.77 12.87 -2.04
C SER A 136 3.76 13.27 -0.56
N PRO A 137 4.04 14.55 -0.25
CA PRO A 137 3.76 15.08 1.08
C PRO A 137 2.27 14.86 1.40
N LEU A 138 1.98 14.45 2.65
CA LEU A 138 0.63 14.30 3.21
C LEU A 138 -0.05 15.67 3.40
N THR A 139 -0.08 16.49 2.35
CA THR A 139 -0.60 17.85 2.41
C THR A 139 -1.49 18.11 1.19
N ALA A 140 -2.80 17.97 1.39
CA ALA A 140 -3.82 18.66 0.63
C ALA A 140 -5.04 18.89 1.55
N ASP A 141 -5.68 20.04 1.37
CA ASP A 141 -6.52 20.84 2.28
C ASP A 141 -7.67 20.16 3.06
N HIS A 142 -7.92 18.86 2.86
CA HIS A 142 -8.85 18.06 3.64
C HIS A 142 -8.21 16.70 3.89
N GLY A 143 -7.28 16.69 4.86
CA GLY A 143 -6.50 15.52 5.21
C GLY A 143 -7.39 14.32 5.57
N PRO A 144 -6.87 13.09 5.47
CA PRO A 144 -7.63 11.90 5.82
C PRO A 144 -8.06 11.94 7.30
N THR A 145 -9.24 11.37 7.59
CA THR A 145 -9.65 11.11 8.97
C THR A 145 -8.66 10.11 9.58
N VAL A 146 -7.93 10.54 10.60
CA VAL A 146 -6.97 9.69 11.31
C VAL A 146 -7.75 8.76 12.24
N VAL A 147 -7.55 7.46 12.09
CA VAL A 147 -8.15 6.43 12.94
C VAL A 147 -7.03 5.68 13.65
N ASP A 148 -6.88 5.93 14.95
CA ASP A 148 -5.96 5.15 15.78
C ASP A 148 -6.60 3.83 16.19
N THR A 149 -6.05 2.74 15.67
CA THR A 149 -6.52 1.38 15.92
C THR A 149 -5.79 0.71 17.09
N THR A 150 -4.99 1.46 17.86
CA THR A 150 -4.28 0.95 19.05
C THR A 150 -5.29 0.42 20.07
N GLY A 151 -5.14 -0.86 20.45
CA GLY A 151 -6.06 -1.52 21.39
C GLY A 151 -7.44 -1.89 20.81
N MET A 152 -7.70 -1.64 19.52
CA MET A 152 -8.94 -2.04 18.86
C MET A 152 -8.82 -3.44 18.25
N GLY A 153 -9.87 -4.25 18.40
CA GLY A 153 -10.08 -5.47 17.61
C GLY A 153 -10.56 -5.15 16.21
N VAL A 154 -10.47 -6.12 15.28
CA VAL A 154 -10.88 -5.94 13.88
C VAL A 154 -12.33 -5.47 13.76
N ASP A 155 -13.25 -6.09 14.51
CA ASP A 155 -14.68 -5.74 14.49
C ASP A 155 -14.91 -4.29 14.94
N ALA A 156 -14.24 -3.85 16.01
CA ALA A 156 -14.35 -2.47 16.48
C ALA A 156 -13.80 -1.45 15.48
N VAL A 157 -12.74 -1.80 14.73
CA VAL A 157 -12.22 -0.95 13.64
C VAL A 157 -13.23 -0.88 12.50
N LEU A 158 -13.83 -2.02 12.13
CA LEU A 158 -14.84 -2.09 11.09
C LEU A 158 -16.06 -1.23 11.43
N ASP A 159 -16.61 -1.40 12.64
CA ASP A 159 -17.77 -0.64 13.12
C ASP A 159 -17.49 0.87 13.11
N HIS A 160 -16.28 1.27 13.54
CA HIS A 160 -15.86 2.66 13.53
C HIS A 160 -15.80 3.24 12.11
N ILE A 161 -15.22 2.50 11.16
CA ILE A 161 -15.12 2.91 9.75
C ILE A 161 -16.51 3.01 9.11
N LEU A 162 -17.40 2.05 9.36
CA LEU A 162 -18.76 2.06 8.84
C LEU A 162 -19.53 3.29 9.35
N GLY A 163 -19.40 3.63 10.64
CA GLY A 163 -20.00 4.84 11.18
C GLY A 163 -19.51 6.14 10.53
N LEU A 164 -18.22 6.20 10.14
CA LEU A 164 -17.68 7.36 9.41
C LEU A 164 -18.26 7.47 7.99
N LEU A 165 -18.48 6.33 7.32
CA LEU A 165 -19.04 6.30 5.97
C LEU A 165 -20.50 6.79 5.96
N GLU A 166 -21.30 6.36 6.95
CA GLU A 166 -22.68 6.82 7.13
C GLU A 166 -22.77 8.33 7.38
N ALA A 167 -21.84 8.89 8.17
CA ALA A 167 -21.79 10.33 8.44
C ALA A 167 -21.37 11.19 7.23
N THR A 168 -20.82 10.57 6.20
CA THR A 168 -20.33 11.24 4.99
C THR A 168 -21.33 11.16 3.82
N SER A 169 -22.36 10.31 3.93
CA SER A 169 -23.41 10.06 2.92
C SER A 169 -24.62 10.97 3.10
#